data_AF-A0A1N6KYR0-F1
#
_entry.id   AF-A0A1N6KYR0-F1
#
_cell.length_a   1.000
_cell.length_b   1.000
_cell.length_c   1.000
_cell.angle_alpha   90.00
_cell.angle_beta   90.00
_cell.angle_gamma   90.00
#
_symmetry.space_group_name_H-M   'P 1'
#
loop_
_entity.id
_entity.type
_entity.pdbx_description
1 polymer ?
#
loop_
_entity_poly.entity_id
_entity_poly.type
_entity_poly.pdbx_seq_one_letter_code
_entity_poly.pdbx_strand_id
1 'polypeptide(L)' 'MQVKTRIIDTACDWTRPIYVSALDVLTDSTAQAILAHDEAGAAHCGWAHRSK' A
#
# COMPACT_ATOMS: atom_id res chain seq x y z
N MET A 1 25.04 -31.35 4.38
CA MET A 1 23.91 -30.65 5.05
C MET A 1 23.15 -29.87 3.98
N GLN A 2 21.83 -30.00 3.90
CA GLN A 2 21.01 -29.17 3.01
C GLN A 2 20.49 -27.96 3.78
N VAL A 3 20.69 -26.76 3.23
CA VAL A 3 20.14 -25.51 3.78
C VAL A 3 18.79 -25.24 3.12
N LYS A 4 17.74 -25.04 3.92
CA LYS A 4 16.41 -24.66 3.43
C LYS A 4 16.16 -23.18 3.69
N THR A 5 16.11 -22.39 2.63
CA THR A 5 15.79 -20.96 2.72
C THR A 5 14.29 -20.76 2.96
N ARG A 6 13.95 -19.89 3.90
CA ARG A 6 12.58 -19.40 4.10
C ARG A 6 12.51 -17.96 3.61
N ILE A 7 11.58 -17.66 2.70
CA ILE A 7 11.23 -16.29 2.34
C ILE A 7 10.02 -15.90 3.19
N ILE A 8 10.12 -14.76 3.86
CA ILE A 8 9.02 -14.15 4.60
C ILE A 8 8.72 -12.83 3.89
N ASP A 9 7.54 -12.72 3.31
CA ASP A 9 7.06 -11.44 2.79
C ASP A 9 6.57 -10.61 3.97
N THR A 10 7.21 -9.46 4.17
CA THR A 10 6.86 -8.50 5.23
C THR A 10 6.28 -7.22 4.65
N ALA A 11 5.95 -7.16 3.35
CA ALA A 11 5.48 -5.95 2.68
C ALA A 11 4.33 -5.27 3.43
N CYS A 12 3.31 -6.03 3.84
CA CYS A 12 2.16 -5.49 4.57
C CYS A 12 2.50 -4.96 5.98
N ASP A 13 3.64 -5.36 6.56
CA ASP A 13 4.05 -4.93 7.90
C ASP A 13 4.71 -3.53 7.88
N TRP A 14 5.49 -3.24 6.83
CA TRP A 14 6.22 -1.97 6.72
C TRP A 14 5.58 -0.96 5.77
N THR A 15 4.54 -1.34 5.01
CA THR A 15 3.75 -0.43 4.17
C THR A 15 2.39 -0.11 4.79
N ARG A 16 1.81 1.04 4.42
CA ARG A 16 0.51 1.53 4.91
C ARG A 16 -0.21 2.32 3.80
N PRO A 17 -1.52 2.55 3.93
CA PRO A 17 -2.24 3.45 3.03
C PRO A 17 -1.69 4.88 3.04
N ILE A 18 -1.76 5.55 1.89
CA ILE A 18 -1.37 6.94 1.73
C ILE A 18 -2.63 7.82 1.75
N TYR A 19 -2.86 8.50 2.87
CA TYR A 19 -4.01 9.38 3.01
C TYR A 19 -3.74 10.74 2.36
N VAL A 20 -4.56 11.09 1.38
CA VAL A 20 -4.51 12.39 0.70
C VAL A 20 -5.51 13.38 1.30
N SER A 21 -5.08 14.63 1.40
CA SER A 21 -5.86 15.80 1.82
C SER A 21 -6.39 16.56 0.60
N ALA A 22 -7.44 17.37 0.82
CA ALA A 22 -7.89 18.33 -0.18
C ALA A 22 -6.90 19.48 -0.43
N LEU A 23 -5.89 19.63 0.44
CA LEU A 23 -4.83 20.63 0.31
C LEU A 23 -3.61 20.11 -0.47
N ASP A 24 -3.55 18.81 -0.76
CA ASP A 24 -2.42 18.23 -1.48
C ASP A 24 -2.50 18.58 -2.96
N VAL A 25 -1.37 18.97 -3.55
CA VAL A 25 -1.25 19.23 -4.98
C VAL A 25 -0.54 18.04 -5.61
N LEU A 26 -1.32 17.22 -6.32
CA LEU A 26 -0.86 16.01 -6.99
C LEU A 26 -1.05 16.17 -8.50
N THR A 27 -0.15 15.58 -9.28
CA THR A 27 -0.45 15.32 -10.69
C THR A 27 -1.43 14.16 -10.79
N ASP A 28 -2.20 14.10 -11.88
CA ASP A 28 -3.14 12.99 -12.13
C ASP A 28 -2.43 11.62 -12.08
N SER A 29 -1.22 11.55 -12.63
CA SER A 29 -0.41 10.32 -12.61
C SER A 29 -0.03 9.89 -11.18
N THR A 30 0.27 10.85 -10.30
CA THR A 30 0.62 10.56 -8.90
C THR A 30 -0.60 10.14 -8.11
N ALA A 31 -1.73 10.83 -8.30
CA ALA A 31 -3.00 10.47 -7.66
C ALA A 31 -3.45 9.04 -8.05
N GLN A 32 -3.32 8.68 -9.33
CA GLN A 32 -3.61 7.32 -9.81
C GLN A 32 -2.69 6.27 -9.20
N ALA A 33 -1.39 6.55 -9.08
CA ALA A 33 -0.44 5.63 -8.46
C ALA A 33 -0.74 5.39 -6.96
N ILE A 34 -1.10 6.46 -6.23
CA ILE A 34 -1.51 6.36 -4.83
C ILE A 34 -2.78 5.52 -4.70
N LEU A 35 -3.79 5.77 -5.53
CA LEU A 35 -5.03 5.00 -5.53
C LEU A 35 -4.76 3.52 -5.77
N ALA A 36 -3.96 3.19 -6.79
CA ALA A 36 -3.61 1.80 -7.11
C ALA A 36 -2.83 1.11 -5.96
N HIS A 37 -1.93 1.84 -5.29
CA HIS A 37 -1.21 1.33 -4.11
C HIS A 37 -2.17 1.00 -2.96
N ASP A 38 -3.07 1.92 -2.63
CA ASP A 38 -4.03 1.74 -1.53
C ASP A 38 -5.04 0.63 -1.82
N GLU A 39 -5.52 0.51 -3.07
CA GLU A 39 -6.40 -0.58 -3.51
C GLU A 39 -5.70 -1.94 -3.44
N ALA A 40 -4.43 -2.02 -3.87
CA ALA A 40 -3.64 -3.25 -3.74
C ALA A 40 -3.46 -3.64 -2.26
N GLY A 41 -3.17 -2.67 -1.39
CA GLY A 41 -3.08 -2.92 0.04
C GLY A 41 -4.42 -3.27 0.70
N ALA A 42 -5.55 -2.74 0.22
CA ALA A 42 -6.88 -3.19 0.65
C ALA A 42 -7.12 -4.66 0.28
N ALA A 43 -6.78 -5.05 -0.96
CA ALA A 43 -6.97 -6.42 -1.45
C ALA A 43 -6.03 -7.44 -0.81
N HIS A 44 -4.77 -7.08 -0.54
CA HIS A 44 -3.74 -8.01 -0.08
C HIS A 44 -3.40 -7.92 1.41
N CYS A 45 -3.52 -6.73 1.99
CA CYS A 45 -3.10 -6.44 3.37
C CYS A 45 -4.28 -6.09 4.30
N GLY A 46 -5.52 -6.07 3.78
CA GLY A 46 -6.73 -5.77 4.57
C GLY A 46 -6.81 -4.32 5.05
N TRP A 47 -6.17 -3.39 4.33
CA TRP A 47 -6.23 -1.98 4.67
C TRP A 47 -7.64 -1.42 4.53
N ALA A 48 -8.05 -0.59 5.48
CA ALA A 48 -9.34 0.10 5.42
C ALA A 48 -9.18 1.45 4.71
N HIS A 49 -10.04 1.71 3.74
CA HIS A 49 -10.27 3.07 3.27
C HIS A 49 -10.92 3.84 4.43
N ARG A 50 -10.21 4.83 4.97
CA ARG A 50 -10.87 5.80 5.85
C ARG A 50 -11.71 6.70 4.94
N SER A 51 -12.98 6.36 4.80
CA SER A 51 -13.98 7.29 4.27
C SER A 51 -13.91 8.56 5.12
N LYS A 52 -13.82 9.71 4.45
CA LYS A 52 -13.92 11.04 5.08
C LYS A 52 -15.21 11.16 5.89
#